data_AF-A0A924TVP8-F1
#
_entry.id   AF-A0A924TVP8-F1
#
_cell.length_a   1.000
_cell.length_b   1.000
_cell.length_c   1.000
_cell.angle_alpha   90.00
_cell.angle_beta   90.00
_cell.angle_gamma   90.00
#
_symmetry.space_group_name_H-M   'P 1'
#
loop_
_entity.id
_entity.type
_entity.pdbx_description
1 polymer ?
#
loop_
_entity_poly.entity_id
_entity_poly.type
_entity_poly.pdbx_seq_one_letter_code
_entity_poly.pdbx_strand_id
1 'polypeptide(L)'
;MPASDPMRERIEAFNQAHGGGVAVHKAGRGYSLTSERTGAQLARLKPAGDADMVQVLWWNGQRWAAPGPFGIATMPLNAALDYIASEPHFWINA
;
A
#
# COMPACT_ATOMS: atom_id res chain seq x y z
N MET A 1 -18.90 -9.63 14.97
CA MET A 1 -18.40 -8.39 14.31
C MET A 1 -17.02 -8.72 13.75
N PRO A 2 -16.67 -8.36 12.51
CA PRO A 2 -15.28 -8.51 12.09
C PRO A 2 -14.42 -7.75 13.11
N ALA A 3 -13.35 -8.39 13.59
CA ALA A 3 -12.42 -7.73 14.49
C ALA A 3 -11.95 -6.44 13.83
N SER A 4 -11.98 -5.33 14.58
CA SER A 4 -11.45 -4.04 14.15
C SER A 4 -10.08 -4.24 13.53
N ASP A 5 -9.87 -3.67 12.35
CA ASP A 5 -8.63 -3.80 11.60
C ASP A 5 -7.96 -2.42 11.56
N PRO A 6 -7.23 -2.04 12.63
CA PRO A 6 -6.77 -0.67 12.81
C PRO A 6 -5.79 -0.22 11.72
N MET A 7 -5.03 -1.15 11.14
CA MET A 7 -4.14 -0.85 10.02
C MET A 7 -4.97 -0.52 8.77
N ARG A 8 -5.99 -1.32 8.47
CA ARG A 8 -6.89 -1.05 7.35
C ARG A 8 -7.61 0.28 7.51
N GLU A 9 -8.15 0.55 8.69
CA GLU A 9 -8.85 1.81 9.01
C GLU A 9 -7.94 3.03 8.77
N ARG A 10 -6.65 2.94 9.15
CA ARG A 10 -5.67 4.01 8.89
C ARG A 10 -5.37 4.20 7.40
N ILE A 11 -5.24 3.11 6.64
CA ILE A 11 -5.03 3.18 5.18
C ILE A 11 -6.25 3.82 4.51
N GLU A 12 -7.46 3.40 4.88
CA GLU A 12 -8.71 3.93 4.32
C GLU A 12 -8.91 5.41 4.72
N ALA A 13 -8.60 5.79 5.96
CA ALA A 13 -8.65 7.18 6.41
C ALA A 13 -7.69 8.08 5.63
N PHE A 14 -6.45 7.62 5.41
CA PHE A 14 -5.48 8.34 4.58
C PHE A 14 -5.98 8.49 3.14
N ASN A 15 -6.47 7.40 2.53
CA ASN A 15 -7.03 7.42 1.18
C ASN A 15 -8.16 8.47 1.05
N GLN A 16 -9.11 8.50 2.00
CA GLN A 16 -10.20 9.49 2.00
C GLN A 16 -9.68 10.92 2.15
N ALA A 17 -8.68 11.16 3.01
CA ALA A 17 -8.07 12.48 3.16
C ALA A 17 -7.31 12.97 1.92
N HIS A 18 -6.87 12.04 1.06
CA HIS A 18 -6.08 12.31 -0.16
C HIS A 18 -6.91 12.23 -1.46
N GLY A 19 -8.24 12.29 -1.38
CA GLY A 19 -9.13 12.36 -2.54
C GLY A 19 -9.73 11.03 -3.00
N GLY A 20 -9.46 9.94 -2.28
CA GLY A 20 -10.03 8.62 -2.57
C GLY A 20 -9.46 7.97 -3.83
N GLY A 21 -10.21 7.04 -4.41
CA GLY A 21 -9.84 6.39 -5.67
C GLY A 21 -8.90 5.18 -5.52
N VAL A 22 -8.57 4.79 -4.28
CA VAL A 22 -7.80 3.58 -3.98
C VAL A 22 -8.65 2.56 -3.25
N ALA A 23 -8.76 1.35 -3.81
CA ALA A 23 -9.37 0.22 -3.13
C ALA A 23 -8.33 -0.52 -2.28
N VAL A 24 -8.73 -0.89 -1.06
CA VAL A 24 -7.89 -1.57 -0.08
C VAL A 24 -8.34 -3.03 0.06
N HIS A 25 -7.50 -3.96 -0.37
CA HIS A 25 -7.79 -5.40 -0.35
C HIS A 25 -6.89 -6.13 0.64
N LYS A 26 -7.48 -6.86 1.58
CA LYS A 26 -6.70 -7.72 2.50
C LYS A 26 -6.12 -8.91 1.74
N ALA A 27 -4.81 -9.11 1.82
CA ALA A 27 -4.07 -10.14 1.10
C ALA A 27 -3.06 -10.84 2.01
N GLY A 28 -3.50 -11.91 2.67
CA GLY A 28 -2.73 -12.60 3.70
C GLY A 28 -2.59 -11.72 4.94
N ARG A 29 -1.34 -11.48 5.38
CA ARG A 29 -1.05 -10.59 6.53
C ARG A 29 -0.99 -9.11 6.18
N GLY A 30 -1.12 -8.73 4.90
CA GLY A 30 -0.97 -7.35 4.45
C GLY A 30 -2.15 -6.85 3.62
N TYR A 31 -1.97 -5.69 2.99
CA TYR A 31 -2.98 -5.03 2.17
C TYR A 31 -2.42 -4.74 0.78
N SER A 32 -3.21 -5.02 -0.25
CA SER A 32 -2.96 -4.60 -1.62
C SER A 32 -3.82 -3.37 -1.92
N LEU A 33 -3.20 -2.37 -2.53
CA LEU A 33 -3.80 -1.13 -2.96
C LEU A 33 -3.96 -1.17 -4.48
N THR A 34 -5.17 -0.88 -4.96
CA THR A 34 -5.49 -0.84 -6.40
C THR A 34 -6.21 0.44 -6.75
N SER A 35 -6.03 0.93 -7.98
CA SER A 35 -6.83 2.03 -8.49
C SER A 35 -8.29 1.58 -8.62
N GLU A 36 -9.23 2.32 -8.05
CA GLU A 36 -10.66 2.11 -8.26
C GLU A 36 -11.07 2.42 -9.70
N ARG A 37 -10.33 3.29 -10.38
CA ARG A 37 -10.61 3.71 -11.75
C ARG A 37 -10.23 2.66 -12.79
N THR A 38 -9.03 2.09 -12.67
CA THR A 38 -8.46 1.18 -13.69
C THR A 38 -8.30 -0.25 -13.20
N GLY A 39 -8.42 -0.49 -11.89
CA GLY A 39 -8.10 -1.79 -11.27
C GLY A 39 -6.60 -2.08 -11.18
N ALA A 40 -5.73 -1.16 -11.61
CA ALA A 40 -4.29 -1.37 -11.62
C ALA A 40 -3.72 -1.55 -10.21
N GLN A 41 -2.73 -2.44 -10.05
CA GLN A 41 -2.00 -2.58 -8.81
C GLN A 41 -1.13 -1.35 -8.57
N LEU A 42 -1.38 -0.65 -7.46
CA LEU A 42 -0.57 0.47 -7.03
C LEU A 42 0.58 -0.07 -6.19
N ALA A 43 0.28 -0.53 -4.97
CA ALA A 43 1.28 -1.02 -4.04
C ALA A 43 0.74 -2.16 -3.20
N ARG A 44 1.64 -2.88 -2.52
CA ARG A 44 1.29 -3.83 -1.47
C ARG A 44 2.06 -3.51 -0.21
N LEU A 45 1.34 -3.43 0.89
CA LEU A 45 1.85 -3.20 2.23
C LEU A 45 1.86 -4.52 2.99
N LYS A 46 3.01 -4.91 3.54
CA LYS A 46 3.14 -6.14 4.34
C LYS A 46 3.75 -5.81 5.71
N PRO A 47 3.11 -6.18 6.84
CA PRO A 47 3.68 -5.96 8.16
C PRO A 47 5.05 -6.62 8.34
N ALA A 48 5.98 -5.91 8.96
CA ALA A 48 7.39 -6.26 9.08
C ALA A 48 7.82 -6.60 10.52
N GLY A 49 6.95 -7.28 11.28
CA GLY A 49 7.24 -7.74 12.65
C GLY A 49 6.95 -6.67 13.71
N ASP A 50 7.56 -5.49 13.60
CA ASP A 50 7.28 -4.36 14.49
C ASP A 50 5.90 -3.73 14.22
N ALA A 51 5.25 -3.24 15.29
CA ALA A 51 3.81 -2.98 15.34
C ALA A 51 3.27 -2.06 14.23
N ASP A 52 4.08 -1.12 13.71
CA ASP A 52 3.66 -0.21 12.63
C ASP A 52 4.55 -0.26 11.38
N MET A 53 5.56 -1.12 11.37
CA MET A 53 6.49 -1.18 10.24
C MET A 53 5.90 -2.03 9.12
N VAL A 54 5.93 -1.49 7.91
CA VAL A 54 5.45 -2.17 6.72
C VAL A 54 6.53 -2.17 5.64
N GLN A 55 6.61 -3.30 4.96
CA GLN A 55 7.30 -3.43 3.69
C GLN A 55 6.40 -2.91 2.58
N VAL A 56 6.93 -2.01 1.75
CA VAL A 56 6.28 -1.50 0.54
C VAL A 56 6.78 -2.31 -0.64
N LEU A 57 5.84 -2.95 -1.34
CA LEU A 57 6.12 -3.70 -2.57
C LEU A 57 5.40 -3.04 -3.75
N TRP A 58 6.06 -3.06 -4.90
CA TRP A 58 5.55 -2.57 -6.17
C TRP A 58 5.22 -3.74 -7.11
N TRP A 59 4.24 -3.55 -7.99
CA TRP A 59 3.90 -4.53 -9.00
C TRP A 59 4.73 -4.29 -10.27
N ASN A 60 5.61 -5.23 -10.62
CA ASN A 60 6.46 -5.10 -11.81
C ASN A 60 5.83 -5.66 -13.10
N GLY A 61 4.51 -5.95 -13.09
CA GLY A 61 3.81 -6.60 -14.20
C GLY A 61 3.72 -8.13 -14.08
N GLN A 62 4.52 -8.77 -13.22
CA GLN A 62 4.53 -10.23 -13.04
C GLN A 62 4.40 -10.65 -11.57
N ARG A 63 5.06 -9.93 -10.66
CA ARG A 63 5.06 -10.21 -9.22
C ARG A 63 5.25 -8.95 -8.40
N TRP A 64 4.92 -9.05 -7.11
CA TRP A 64 5.29 -8.06 -6.11
C TRP A 64 6.81 -8.08 -5.89
N ALA A 65 7.45 -6.91 -6.01
CA ALA A 65 8.89 -6.75 -5.92
C ALA A 65 9.25 -5.49 -5.12
N ALA A 66 10.55 -5.29 -4.90
CA ALA A 66 11.08 -4.04 -4.36
C ALA A 66 10.72 -2.86 -5.30
N PRO A 67 10.36 -1.69 -4.75
CA PRO A 67 10.05 -0.51 -5.55
C PRO A 67 11.30 0.16 -6.15
N GLY A 68 12.50 -0.18 -5.67
CA GLY A 68 13.75 0.42 -6.14
C GLY A 68 14.99 -0.47 -5.98
N PRO A 69 16.16 0.00 -6.43
CA PRO A 69 17.40 -0.78 -6.47
C PRO A 69 17.96 -1.11 -5.08
N PHE A 70 17.53 -0.39 -4.04
CA PHE A 70 17.95 -0.58 -2.66
C PHE A 70 17.16 -1.67 -1.91
N GLY A 71 16.34 -2.45 -2.61
CA GLY A 71 15.57 -3.53 -2.02
C GLY A 71 14.20 -3.08 -1.47
N ILE A 72 13.60 -3.94 -0.65
CA ILE A 72 12.25 -3.72 -0.13
C ILE A 72 12.29 -2.61 0.93
N ALA A 73 11.68 -1.47 0.62
CA ALA A 73 11.56 -0.37 1.56
C ALA A 73 10.70 -0.79 2.75
N THR A 74 11.26 -0.68 3.96
CA THR A 74 10.55 -0.98 5.22
C THR A 74 10.49 0.31 6.04
N MET A 75 9.28 0.77 6.34
CA MET A 75 9.06 2.05 7.01
C MET A 75 7.75 2.05 7.79
N PRO A 76 7.52 3.01 8.70
CA PRO A 76 6.23 3.14 9.39
C PRO A 76 5.07 3.31 8.40
N LEU A 77 3.87 2.82 8.75
CA LEU A 77 2.70 2.85 7.87
C LEU A 77 2.42 4.23 7.28
N ASN A 78 2.44 5.29 8.09
CA ASN A 78 2.16 6.65 7.59
C ASN A 78 3.22 7.09 6.56
N ALA A 79 4.51 6.84 6.84
CA ALA A 79 5.58 7.15 5.90
C ALA A 79 5.47 6.33 4.61
N ALA A 80 4.98 5.09 4.68
CA ALA A 80 4.73 4.25 3.51
C ALA A 80 3.59 4.83 2.65
N LEU A 81 2.51 5.32 3.28
CA LEU A 81 1.39 5.94 2.59
C LEU A 81 1.83 7.25 1.91
N ASP A 82 2.60 8.09 2.60
CA ASP A 82 3.19 9.30 2.03
C ASP A 82 4.13 8.97 0.86
N TYR A 83 4.98 7.96 1.02
CA TYR A 83 5.89 7.50 -0.04
C TYR A 83 5.10 7.07 -1.28
N ILE A 84 4.09 6.21 -1.12
CA ILE A 84 3.24 5.76 -2.24
C ILE A 84 2.51 6.94 -2.90
N ALA A 85 1.96 7.87 -2.11
CA ALA A 85 1.25 9.03 -2.64
C ALA A 85 2.18 10.00 -3.40
N SER A 86 3.42 10.15 -2.95
CA SER A 86 4.39 11.08 -3.53
C SER A 86 5.13 10.55 -4.75
N GLU A 87 5.24 9.23 -4.90
CA GLU A 87 6.07 8.58 -5.92
C GLU A 87 5.25 8.22 -7.18
N PRO A 88 5.42 8.95 -8.31
CA PRO A 88 4.57 8.77 -9.50
C PRO A 88 4.62 7.37 -10.10
N HIS A 89 5.70 6.61 -9.88
CA HIS A 89 5.86 5.26 -10.40
C HIS A 89 4.75 4.29 -9.94
N PHE A 90 4.16 4.50 -8.76
CA PHE A 90 3.03 3.70 -8.28
C PHE A 90 1.73 3.97 -9.05
N TRP A 91 1.64 5.11 -9.74
CA TRP A 91 0.40 5.62 -10.33
C TRP A 91 0.38 5.62 -11.86
N ILE A 92 1.43 5.14 -12.52
CA ILE A 92 1.58 5.14 -13.99
C ILE A 92 0.37 4.51 -14.70
N ASN A 93 -0.27 3.51 -14.07
CA ASN A 93 -1.41 2.78 -14.62
C ASN A 93 -2.72 3.00 -13.86
N ALA A 94 -2.74 3.91 -12.87
CA ALA A 94 -3.92 4.21 -12.05
C ALA A 94 -5.04 4.85 -12.86
#